data_AF-A0A416FE38-F1
#
_entry.id   AF-A0A416FE38-F1
#
_cell.length_a   1.000
_cell.length_b   1.000
_cell.length_c   1.000
_cell.angle_alpha   90.00
_cell.angle_beta   90.00
_cell.angle_gamma   90.00
#
_symmetry.space_group_name_H-M   'P 1'
#
loop_
_entity.id
_entity.type
_entity.pdbx_description
1 polymer ?
#
loop_
_entity_poly.entity_id
_entity_poly.type
_entity_poly.pdbx_seq_one_letter_code
_entity_poly.pdbx_strand_id
1 'polypeptide(L)' 'MFKVNETAAKVNPAKRTLDLKNISVRDLRLVDTDTGEDITNDVVAALPKDAEVVNFKITFELPDDAE' A
#
# COMPACT_ATOMS: atom_id res chain seq x y z
N MET A 1 1.52 -0.63 -13.37
CA MET A 1 0.23 0.02 -13.74
C MET A 1 -0.50 0.35 -12.46
N PHE A 2 -0.74 1.63 -12.19
CA PHE A 2 -1.52 2.09 -11.04
C PHE A 2 -3.01 1.93 -11.34
N LYS A 3 -3.75 1.26 -10.45
CA LYS A 3 -5.21 1.10 -10.58
C LYS A 3 -5.88 1.40 -9.23
N VAL A 4 -6.91 2.23 -9.27
CA VAL A 4 -7.76 2.53 -8.11
C VAL A 4 -9.08 1.79 -8.29
N ASN A 5 -9.51 1.04 -7.28
CA ASN A 5 -10.80 0.38 -7.24
C ASN A 5 -11.58 0.86 -6.01
N GLU A 6 -12.80 1.34 -6.22
CA GLU A 6 -13.73 1.71 -5.14
C GLU A 6 -14.83 0.65 -5.04
N THR A 7 -15.14 0.23 -3.81
CA THR A 7 -16.28 -0.66 -3.54
C THR A 7 -17.27 0.09 -2.67
N ALA A 8 -18.48 0.31 -3.21
CA ALA A 8 -19.57 0.99 -2.52
C ALA A 8 -20.01 0.22 -1.27
N ALA A 9 -20.40 0.94 -0.22
CA ALA A 9 -20.93 0.37 1.01
C ALA A 9 -22.21 -0.45 0.75
N LYS A 10 -22.36 -1.57 1.46
CA LYS A 10 -23.57 -2.41 1.43
C LYS A 10 -24.00 -2.85 2.82
N VAL A 11 -23.08 -3.47 3.57
CA VAL A 11 -23.27 -3.89 4.98
C VAL A 11 -22.05 -3.51 5.82
N ASN A 12 -20.86 -3.47 5.20
CA ASN A 12 -19.63 -2.95 5.77
C ASN A 12 -19.31 -1.56 5.19
N PRO A 13 -18.45 -0.77 5.86
CA PRO A 13 -18.03 0.55 5.37
C PRO A 13 -17.46 0.49 3.95
N ALA A 14 -17.63 1.58 3.21
CA ALA A 14 -17.08 1.69 1.86
C ALA A 14 -15.56 1.47 1.90
N LYS A 15 -15.01 0.80 0.88
CA LYS A 15 -13.58 0.51 0.82
C LYS A 15 -12.96 1.09 -0.44
N ARG A 16 -11.84 1.78 -0.28
CA ARG A 16 -10.99 2.20 -1.41
C ARG A 16 -9.75 1.31 -1.43
N THR A 17 -9.51 0.64 -2.54
CA THR A 17 -8.34 -0.19 -2.77
C THR A 17 -7.44 0.45 -3.82
N LEU A 18 -6.17 0.63 -3.49
CA LEU A 18 -5.13 1.03 -4.43
C LEU A 18 -4.30 -0.21 -4.78
N ASP A 19 -4.33 -0.60 -6.06
CA ASP A 19 -3.48 -1.65 -6.60
C ASP A 19 -2.29 -1.00 -7.33
N LEU A 20 -1.10 -1.10 -6.73
CA LEU A 20 0.16 -0.63 -7.28
C LEU A 20 0.94 -1.84 -7.79
N LYS A 21 1.17 -1.91 -9.11
CA LYS A 21 1.87 -3.04 -9.73
C LYS A 21 3.17 -2.63 -10.41
N ASN A 22 4.17 -3.51 -10.32
CA ASN A 22 5.52 -3.39 -10.87
C ASN A 22 6.28 -2.18 -10.30
N ILE A 23 6.31 -2.06 -8.97
CA ILE A 23 7.04 -0.99 -8.28
C ILE A 23 8.49 -1.42 -8.10
N SER A 24 9.43 -0.58 -8.55
CA SER A 24 10.87 -0.80 -8.41
C SER A 24 11.26 -0.95 -6.94
N VAL A 25 11.90 -2.06 -6.59
CA VAL A 25 12.48 -2.26 -5.25
C VAL A 25 13.66 -1.32 -5.03
N ARG A 26 14.43 -1.03 -6.08
CA ARG A 26 15.62 -0.18 -6.03
C ARG A 26 15.29 1.28 -5.68
N ASP A 27 14.17 1.78 -6.18
CA ASP A 27 13.74 3.17 -6.00
C ASP A 27 12.65 3.31 -4.92
N LEU A 28 12.39 2.24 -4.17
CA LEU A 28 11.41 2.22 -3.10
C LEU A 28 11.87 3.12 -1.95
N ARG A 29 10.95 3.86 -1.34
CA ARG A 29 11.19 4.62 -0.12
C ARG A 29 10.00 4.50 0.83
N LEU A 30 10.25 3.97 2.01
CA LEU A 30 9.26 3.75 3.07
C LEU A 30 9.76 4.43 4.34
N VAL A 31 9.00 5.42 4.81
CA VAL A 31 9.30 6.17 6.03
C VAL A 31 8.18 5.91 7.02
N ASP A 32 8.55 5.44 8.21
CA ASP A 32 7.63 5.37 9.34
C ASP A 32 7.45 6.79 9.89
N THR A 33 6.22 7.32 9.81
CA THR A 33 5.93 8.68 10.25
C THR A 33 5.74 8.80 11.76
N ASP A 34 5.51 7.69 12.46
CA ASP A 34 5.34 7.68 13.92
C ASP A 34 6.71 7.81 14.61
N THR A 35 7.75 7.19 14.05
CA THR A 35 9.14 7.26 14.55
C THR A 35 10.01 8.26 13.79
N GLY A 36 9.66 8.57 12.53
CA GLY A 36 10.46 9.38 11.62
C GLY A 36 11.60 8.62 10.92
N GLU A 37 11.69 7.30 11.10
CA GLU A 37 12.76 6.48 10.55
C GLU A 37 12.49 6.00 9.12
N ASP A 38 13.55 5.94 8.30
CA ASP A 38 13.48 5.33 6.98
C ASP A 38 13.69 3.82 7.11
N ILE A 39 12.60 3.06 6.98
CA ILE A 39 12.56 1.60 7.14
C ILE A 39 12.76 0.85 5.81
N THR A 40 13.13 1.55 4.74
CA THR A 40 13.22 0.96 3.39
C THR A 40 14.12 -0.28 3.37
N ASN A 41 15.31 -0.21 3.96
CA ASN A 41 16.28 -1.30 3.92
C ASN A 41 15.80 -2.54 4.68
N ASP A 42 15.12 -2.35 5.80
CA ASP A 42 14.57 -3.46 6.60
C ASP A 42 13.47 -4.19 5.82
N VAL A 43 12.61 -3.43 5.15
CA VAL A 43 11.57 -3.99 4.27
C VAL A 43 12.20 -4.72 3.09
N VAL A 44 13.19 -4.12 2.42
CA VAL A 44 13.88 -4.74 1.27
C VAL A 44 14.62 -6.02 1.68
N ALA A 45 15.24 -6.04 2.87
CA ALA A 45 15.92 -7.23 3.38
C ALA A 45 14.96 -8.39 3.70
N ALA A 46 13.69 -8.09 3.99
CA ALA A 46 12.65 -9.08 4.24
C ALA A 46 12.01 -9.64 2.95
N LEU A 47 12.28 -9.04 1.79
CA LEU A 47 11.77 -9.53 0.50
C LEU A 47 12.49 -10.82 0.07
N PRO A 48 11.88 -11.63 -0.80
CA PRO A 48 12.56 -12.75 -1.45
C PRO A 48 13.84 -12.29 -2.15
N LYS A 49 14.88 -13.12 -2.10
CA LYS A 49 16.13 -12.86 -2.84
C LYS A 49 15.82 -12.63 -4.31
N ASP A 50 16.49 -11.63 -4.89
CA ASP A 50 16.39 -11.22 -6.29
C ASP A 50 15.03 -10.61 -6.70
N ALA A 51 14.20 -10.19 -5.74
CA ALA A 51 13.01 -9.42 -6.03
C ALA A 51 13.37 -8.02 -6.57
N GLU A 52 13.20 -7.80 -7.87
CA GLU A 52 13.43 -6.49 -8.50
C GLU A 52 12.20 -5.58 -8.43
N VAL A 53 11.01 -6.18 -8.35
CA VAL A 53 9.73 -5.47 -8.32
C VAL A 53 8.79 -6.02 -7.25
N VAL A 54 7.97 -5.13 -6.71
CA VAL A 54 6.92 -5.46 -5.73
C VAL A 54 5.56 -4.93 -6.18
N ASN A 55 4.51 -5.60 -5.71
CA ASN A 55 3.13 -5.17 -5.91
C ASN A 55 2.53 -4.84 -4.54
N PHE A 56 1.90 -3.67 -4.42
CA PHE A 56 1.19 -3.28 -3.20
C PHE A 56 -0.30 -3.30 -3.46
N LYS A 57 -1.05 -3.78 -2.46
CA LYS A 57 -2.49 -3.64 -2.38
C LYS A 57 -2.83 -2.94 -1.08
N ILE A 58 -3.18 -1.66 -1.18
CA ILE A 58 -3.48 -0.82 -0.02
C ILE A 58 -4.99 -0.71 0.08
N THR A 59 -5.57 -1.06 1.22
CA THR A 59 -7.02 -0.99 1.44
C THR A 59 -7.30 0.02 2.54
N PHE A 60 -8.13 1.01 2.22
CA PHE A 60 -8.66 1.98 3.17
C PHE A 60 -10.11 1.62 3.45
N GLU A 61 -10.46 1.56 4.73
CA GLU A 61 -11.85 1.68 5.15
C GLU A 61 -12.19 3.16 5.13
N LEU A 62 -13.11 3.53 4.25
CA LEU A 62 -13.64 4.87 4.22
C LEU A 62 -14.65 4.96 5.38
N PRO A 63 -14.65 6.07 6.14
CA PRO A 63 -15.72 6.31 7.09
C PRO A 63 -17.05 6.20 6.33
N ASP A 64 -18.06 5.60 6.96
CA ASP A 64 -19.41 5.76 6.46
C ASP A 64 -19.71 7.26 6.49
N ASP A 65 -20.23 7.81 5.38
CA ASP A 65 -20.86 9.13 5.38
C ASP A 65 -22.11 9.03 6.27
N ALA A 66 -21.91 9.00 7.58
CA ALA A 66 -22.91 9.33 8.56
C ALA A 66 -22.54 10.74 9.04
N GLU A 67 -23.30 11.71 8.52
CA GLU A 67 -23.44 13.05 9.11
C GLU A 67 -23.53 13.02 10.64
#